data_AF-A0A7K3EUE0-F1
#
_entry.id   AF-A0A7K3EUE0-F1
#
_cell.length_a   1.000
_cell.length_b   1.000
_cell.length_c   1.000
_cell.angle_alpha   90.00
_cell.angle_beta   90.00
_cell.angle_gamma   90.00
#
_symmetry.space_group_name_H-M   'P 1'
#
loop_
_entity.id
_entity.type
_entity.pdbx_description
1 polymer ?
#
loop_
_entity_poly.entity_id
_entity_poly.type
_entity_poly.pdbx_seq_one_letter_code
_entity_poly.pdbx_strand_id
1 'polypeptide(L)'
;EDPGCFAGVREVITGGDVISPTAVHRVLEHCPDTVVRCAYGPTETTLFATQAPWTTTDTVPAPIPVGRPLDGMEAYVLDDSLSRAPVGTTAELYLSGAGLARGYYRRADLTAERFVADPFGPPGGRMYRTGDLARWSAQGLLEFVGRADDQVKIRGFRIELGEIEAVLGRHPGLAQV
;
A
#
# COMPACT_ATOMS: atom_id res chain seq x y z
N GLU A 1 2.83 14.96 21.65
CA GLU A 1 2.15 15.49 20.45
C GLU A 1 0.76 15.92 20.88
N ASP A 2 0.29 17.07 20.41
CA ASP A 2 -0.95 17.72 20.82
C ASP A 2 -2.10 17.30 19.89
N PRO A 3 -2.89 16.26 20.21
CA PRO A 3 -3.97 15.79 19.36
C PRO A 3 -5.10 16.83 19.22
N GLY A 4 -5.14 17.85 20.08
CA GLY A 4 -6.08 18.97 19.97
C GLY A 4 -5.89 19.80 18.71
N CYS A 5 -4.74 19.67 18.02
CA CYS A 5 -4.52 20.33 16.73
C CYS A 5 -5.48 19.84 15.63
N PHE A 6 -6.15 18.70 15.82
CA PHE A 6 -7.17 18.17 14.92
C PHE A 6 -8.60 18.66 15.27
N ALA A 7 -8.78 19.50 16.30
CA ALA A 7 -10.10 20.00 16.67
C ALA A 7 -10.78 20.73 15.49
N GLY A 8 -12.02 20.33 15.19
CA GLY A 8 -12.78 20.85 14.05
C GLY A 8 -12.45 20.22 12.69
N VAL A 9 -11.44 19.33 12.61
CA VAL A 9 -11.14 18.54 11.41
C VAL A 9 -12.14 17.38 11.30
N ARG A 10 -12.80 17.25 10.15
CA ARG A 10 -13.78 16.17 9.91
C ARG A 10 -13.13 14.85 9.51
N GLU A 11 -12.06 14.92 8.72
CA GLU A 11 -11.36 13.73 8.25
C GLU A 11 -9.85 13.94 8.27
N VAL A 12 -9.13 12.94 8.76
CA VAL A 12 -7.68 12.85 8.69
C VAL A 12 -7.33 11.63 7.85
N ILE A 13 -6.69 11.84 6.71
CA ILE A 13 -6.18 10.76 5.86
C ILE A 13 -4.70 10.59 6.17
N THR A 14 -4.30 9.37 6.52
CA THR A 14 -2.90 9.03 6.82
C THR A 14 -2.52 7.73 6.14
N GLY A 15 -1.24 7.59 5.81
CA GLY A 15 -0.71 6.47 5.05
C GLY A 15 0.75 6.67 4.71
N GLY A 16 1.24 5.92 3.74
CA GLY A 16 2.63 6.02 3.29
C GLY A 16 3.61 5.19 4.10
N ASP A 17 3.31 4.78 5.33
CA ASP A 17 4.07 3.81 6.14
C ASP A 17 3.12 3.00 7.04
N VAL A 18 3.65 2.08 7.86
CA VAL A 18 2.86 1.37 8.88
C VAL A 18 2.26 2.37 9.86
N ILE A 19 0.94 2.40 9.92
CA ILE A 19 0.19 3.37 10.73
C ILE A 19 0.14 2.89 12.18
N SER A 20 0.47 3.76 13.12
CA SER A 20 0.42 3.48 14.56
C SER A 20 -1.03 3.40 15.06
N PRO A 21 -1.50 2.25 15.60
CA PRO A 21 -2.82 2.14 16.22
C PRO A 21 -2.99 3.13 17.38
N THR A 22 -1.92 3.35 18.15
CA THR A 22 -1.91 4.31 19.26
C THR A 22 -2.06 5.76 18.81
N ALA A 23 -1.56 6.12 17.62
CA ALA A 23 -1.77 7.46 17.07
C ALA A 23 -3.23 7.66 16.64
N VAL A 24 -3.81 6.67 15.93
CA VAL A 24 -5.23 6.69 15.55
C VAL A 24 -6.13 6.80 16.77
N HIS A 25 -5.88 5.98 17.79
CA HIS A 25 -6.64 6.01 19.04
C HIS A 25 -6.61 7.40 19.72
N ARG A 26 -5.42 8.01 19.82
CA ARG A 26 -5.27 9.35 20.43
C ARG A 26 -6.06 10.43 19.68
N VAL A 27 -6.07 10.40 18.35
CA VAL A 27 -6.87 11.36 17.55
C VAL A 27 -8.36 11.16 17.83
N LEU A 28 -8.85 9.92 17.76
CA LEU A 28 -10.27 9.61 17.98
C LEU A 28 -10.73 9.95 19.41
N GLU A 29 -9.87 9.75 20.41
CA GLU A 29 -10.16 10.09 21.81
C GLU A 29 -10.32 11.61 22.02
N HIS A 30 -9.48 12.42 21.38
CA HIS A 30 -9.48 13.89 21.57
C HIS A 30 -10.38 14.63 20.59
N CYS A 31 -10.70 14.03 19.45
CA CYS A 31 -11.49 14.61 18.38
C CYS A 31 -12.56 13.58 17.93
N PRO A 32 -13.62 13.38 18.73
CA PRO A 32 -14.58 12.29 18.53
C PRO A 32 -15.41 12.39 17.25
N ASP A 33 -15.53 13.60 16.68
CA ASP A 33 -16.22 13.86 15.42
C ASP A 33 -15.33 13.65 14.17
N THR A 34 -14.05 13.32 14.37
CA THR A 34 -13.09 13.09 13.28
C THR A 34 -13.12 11.63 12.82
N VAL A 35 -13.14 11.41 11.51
CA VAL A 35 -12.88 10.10 10.91
C VAL A 35 -11.39 10.01 10.55
N VAL A 36 -10.70 8.98 11.03
CA VAL A 36 -9.31 8.71 10.64
C VAL A 36 -9.30 7.65 9.54
N ARG A 37 -8.88 8.02 8.33
CA ARG A 37 -8.78 7.13 7.17
C ARG A 37 -7.34 6.68 6.99
N CYS A 38 -7.12 5.39 7.20
CA CYS A 38 -5.86 4.73 6.94
C CYS A 38 -5.83 4.30 5.47
N ALA A 39 -5.03 4.98 4.66
CA ALA A 39 -4.98 4.77 3.21
C ALA A 39 -3.66 4.14 2.78
N TYR A 40 -3.74 3.33 1.72
CA TYR A 40 -2.59 2.68 1.11
C TYR A 40 -2.69 2.78 -0.41
N GLY A 41 -1.55 3.01 -1.03
CA GLY A 41 -1.40 2.99 -2.48
C GLY A 41 0.04 3.29 -2.86
N PRO A 42 0.63 2.54 -3.80
CA PRO A 42 1.88 2.92 -4.42
C PRO A 42 1.66 4.09 -5.41
N THR A 43 2.74 4.70 -5.88
CA THR A 43 2.68 5.84 -6.82
C THR A 43 2.01 5.44 -8.14
N GLU A 44 2.21 4.20 -8.54
CA GLU A 44 1.76 3.55 -9.75
C GLU A 44 0.24 3.34 -9.81
N THR A 45 -0.47 3.57 -8.69
CA THR A 45 -1.94 3.55 -8.61
C THR A 45 -2.54 4.90 -8.24
N THR A 46 -1.81 6.00 -8.46
CA THR A 46 -2.30 7.37 -8.25
C THR A 46 -2.68 7.64 -6.79
N LEU A 47 -1.67 7.73 -5.92
CA LEU A 47 -1.76 8.07 -4.49
C LEU A 47 -2.35 6.95 -3.61
N PHE A 48 -3.65 6.66 -3.71
CA PHE A 48 -4.33 5.69 -2.87
C PHE A 48 -5.11 4.70 -3.72
N ALA A 49 -5.03 3.42 -3.35
CA ALA A 49 -5.79 2.33 -3.94
C ALA A 49 -6.78 1.71 -2.96
N THR A 50 -6.46 1.72 -1.65
CA THR A 50 -7.31 1.19 -0.59
C THR A 50 -7.43 2.15 0.58
N GLN A 51 -8.49 2.01 1.38
CA GLN A 51 -8.65 2.72 2.64
C GLN A 51 -9.40 1.90 3.70
N ALA A 52 -9.13 2.22 4.97
CA ALA A 52 -9.92 1.81 6.13
C ALA A 52 -10.28 3.06 6.97
N PRO A 53 -11.57 3.45 7.06
CA PRO A 53 -12.00 4.50 7.97
C PRO A 53 -12.14 3.96 9.40
N TRP A 54 -11.80 4.80 10.38
CA TRP A 54 -11.95 4.53 11.80
C TRP A 54 -12.65 5.71 12.49
N THR A 55 -13.55 5.38 13.40
CA THR A 55 -14.32 6.31 14.23
C THR A 55 -14.26 5.87 15.69
N THR A 56 -14.80 6.69 16.59
CA THR A 56 -14.88 6.37 18.02
C THR A 56 -15.74 5.13 18.33
N THR A 57 -16.58 4.68 17.40
CA THR A 57 -17.39 3.46 17.55
C THR A 57 -16.64 2.19 17.14
N ASP A 58 -15.47 2.31 16.53
CA ASP A 58 -14.71 1.19 16.02
C ASP A 58 -13.62 0.72 17.00
N THR A 59 -13.38 -0.59 17.03
CA THR A 59 -12.18 -1.14 17.66
C THR A 59 -11.02 -1.09 16.66
N VAL A 60 -10.06 -0.20 16.88
CA VAL A 60 -8.87 -0.07 16.03
C VAL A 60 -7.94 -1.28 16.22
N PRO A 61 -7.72 -2.12 15.20
CA PRO A 61 -6.88 -3.31 15.31
C PRO A 61 -5.39 -2.96 15.30
N ALA A 62 -4.57 -3.91 15.76
CA ALA A 62 -3.12 -3.85 15.68
C ALA A 62 -2.60 -5.18 15.09
N PRO A 63 -1.99 -5.18 13.88
CA PRO A 63 -1.75 -4.04 12.99
C PRO A 63 -3.04 -3.46 12.38
N ILE A 64 -2.99 -2.21 11.90
CA ILE A 64 -4.08 -1.59 11.14
C ILE A 64 -4.09 -2.17 9.71
N PRO A 65 -5.21 -2.73 9.22
CA PRO A 65 -5.33 -3.18 7.84
C PRO A 65 -5.27 -2.00 6.87
N VAL A 66 -4.78 -2.25 5.66
CA VAL A 66 -4.80 -1.28 4.56
C VAL A 66 -6.21 -1.14 3.94
N GLY A 67 -7.14 -1.99 4.36
CA GLY A 67 -8.58 -1.76 4.20
C GLY A 67 -9.17 -2.38 2.94
N ARG A 68 -10.04 -1.63 2.26
CA ARG A 68 -10.72 -2.09 1.03
C ARG A 68 -10.41 -1.18 -0.15
N PRO A 69 -10.49 -1.68 -1.40
CA PRO A 69 -10.29 -0.87 -2.58
C PRO A 69 -11.21 0.36 -2.60
N LEU A 70 -10.67 1.47 -3.12
CA LEU A 70 -11.46 2.65 -3.46
C LEU A 70 -12.37 2.36 -4.66
N ASP A 71 -13.36 3.23 -4.88
CA ASP A 71 -14.22 3.14 -6.05
C ASP A 71 -13.42 3.13 -7.35
N GLY A 72 -13.71 2.16 -8.22
CA GLY A 72 -13.00 1.98 -9.49
C GLY A 72 -11.60 1.38 -9.35
N MET A 73 -11.21 0.93 -8.15
CA MET A 73 -10.00 0.14 -7.89
C MET A 73 -10.37 -1.27 -7.49
N GLU A 74 -9.49 -2.22 -7.80
CA GLU A 74 -9.59 -3.62 -7.38
C GLU A 74 -8.26 -4.05 -6.76
N ALA A 75 -8.32 -4.99 -5.82
CA ALA A 75 -7.15 -5.55 -5.17
C ALA A 75 -7.20 -7.08 -5.20
N TYR A 76 -6.14 -7.71 -5.67
CA TYR A 76 -6.00 -9.16 -5.74
C TYR A 76 -4.79 -9.61 -4.93
N VAL A 77 -4.98 -10.60 -4.07
CA VAL A 77 -3.87 -11.30 -3.41
C VAL A 77 -3.68 -12.59 -4.19
N LEU A 78 -2.56 -12.71 -4.89
CA LEU A 78 -2.30 -13.77 -5.87
C LEU A 78 -1.09 -14.61 -5.48
N ASP A 79 -1.20 -15.92 -5.69
CA ASP A 79 -0.08 -16.85 -5.56
C ASP A 79 0.84 -16.84 -6.80
N ASP A 80 1.90 -17.65 -6.77
CA ASP A 80 2.90 -17.74 -7.85
C ASP A 80 2.31 -18.23 -9.19
N SER A 81 1.11 -18.81 -9.18
CA SER A 81 0.38 -19.22 -10.39
C SER A 81 -0.57 -18.14 -10.91
N LEU A 82 -0.56 -16.94 -10.29
CA LEU A 82 -1.52 -15.86 -10.50
C LEU A 82 -2.96 -16.26 -10.20
N SER A 83 -3.16 -17.21 -9.27
CA SER A 83 -4.47 -17.60 -8.76
C SER A 83 -4.81 -16.83 -7.49
N ARG A 84 -6.09 -16.52 -7.28
CA ARG A 84 -6.54 -15.83 -6.05
C ARG A 84 -6.25 -16.68 -4.82
N ALA A 85 -5.47 -16.14 -3.89
CA ALA A 85 -5.16 -16.81 -2.64
C ALA A 85 -6.43 -16.93 -1.75
N PRO A 86 -6.58 -18.04 -0.99
CA PRO A 86 -7.62 -18.16 0.01
C PRO A 86 -7.54 -17.07 1.09
N VAL A 87 -8.66 -16.79 1.74
CA VAL A 87 -8.71 -15.89 2.92
C VAL A 87 -7.74 -16.38 3.99
N GLY A 88 -6.94 -15.47 4.55
CA GLY A 88 -5.91 -15.73 5.55
C GLY A 88 -4.54 -16.14 4.98
N THR A 89 -4.44 -16.47 3.69
CA THR A 89 -3.17 -16.82 3.05
C THR A 89 -2.41 -15.56 2.62
N THR A 90 -1.15 -15.44 3.05
CA THR A 90 -0.25 -14.38 2.59
C THR A 90 0.24 -14.70 1.18
N ALA A 91 0.07 -13.75 0.25
CA ALA A 91 0.64 -13.81 -1.08
C ALA A 91 0.87 -12.38 -1.61
N GLU A 92 1.28 -12.24 -2.88
CA GLU A 92 1.62 -10.94 -3.46
C GLU A 92 0.36 -10.13 -3.82
N LEU A 93 0.40 -8.83 -3.54
CA LEU A 93 -0.67 -7.89 -3.84
C LEU A 93 -0.55 -7.33 -5.27
N TYR A 94 -1.66 -7.38 -5.99
CA TYR A 94 -1.86 -6.76 -7.28
C TYR A 94 -3.02 -5.79 -7.19
N LEU A 95 -2.89 -4.66 -7.88
CA LEU A 95 -3.92 -3.61 -7.92
C LEU A 95 -4.37 -3.39 -9.36
N SER A 96 -5.66 -3.27 -9.61
CA SER A 96 -6.17 -2.91 -10.94
C SER A 96 -7.21 -1.80 -10.85
N GLY A 97 -7.68 -1.33 -12.01
CA GLY A 97 -8.72 -0.31 -12.10
C GLY A 97 -8.24 1.06 -12.60
N ALA A 98 -9.11 2.06 -12.45
CA ALA A 98 -8.99 3.37 -13.09
C ALA A 98 -7.80 4.20 -12.58
N GLY A 99 -7.33 3.92 -11.37
CA GLY A 99 -6.19 4.62 -10.76
C GLY A 99 -4.82 4.17 -11.29
N LEU A 100 -4.74 3.15 -12.14
CA LEU A 100 -3.47 2.70 -12.69
C LEU A 100 -2.78 3.78 -13.53
N ALA A 101 -1.50 3.99 -13.25
CA ALA A 101 -0.63 4.80 -14.08
C ALA A 101 -0.50 4.19 -15.50
N ARG A 102 -0.05 5.02 -16.44
CA ARG A 102 0.24 4.55 -17.80
C ARG A 102 1.39 3.55 -17.82
N GLY A 103 2.40 3.76 -16.99
CA GLY A 103 3.64 3.00 -16.92
C GLY A 103 4.81 3.90 -16.55
N TYR A 104 6.02 3.36 -16.62
CA TYR A 104 7.25 4.10 -16.35
C TYR A 104 7.74 4.86 -17.58
N TYR A 105 8.11 6.12 -17.40
CA TYR A 105 8.55 6.97 -18.51
C TYR A 105 9.83 6.41 -19.15
N ARG A 106 9.77 6.14 -20.47
CA ARG A 106 10.89 5.57 -21.27
C ARG A 106 11.47 4.26 -20.74
N ARG A 107 10.69 3.49 -19.97
CA ARG A 107 11.07 2.17 -19.43
C ARG A 107 9.98 1.14 -19.74
N ALA A 108 9.88 0.80 -21.02
CA ALA A 108 8.88 -0.16 -21.51
C ALA A 108 9.11 -1.58 -20.94
N ASP A 109 10.37 -1.93 -20.69
CA ASP A 109 10.80 -3.13 -19.98
C ASP A 109 10.16 -3.23 -18.59
N LEU A 110 10.42 -2.25 -17.71
CA LEU A 110 9.85 -2.24 -16.36
C LEU A 110 8.33 -2.08 -16.38
N THR A 111 7.80 -1.36 -17.38
CA THR A 111 6.35 -1.21 -17.52
C THR A 111 5.71 -2.56 -17.80
N ALA A 112 6.26 -3.35 -18.74
CA ALA A 112 5.73 -4.67 -19.06
C ALA A 112 5.92 -5.67 -17.90
N GLU A 113 6.99 -5.53 -17.11
CA GLU A 113 7.23 -6.36 -15.93
C GLU A 113 6.21 -6.09 -14.81
N ARG A 114 5.89 -4.82 -14.54
CA ARG A 114 5.05 -4.44 -13.38
C ARG A 114 3.58 -4.21 -13.71
N PHE A 115 3.25 -3.75 -14.91
CA PHE A 115 1.87 -3.52 -15.36
C PHE A 115 1.45 -4.65 -16.29
N VAL A 116 1.07 -5.77 -15.69
CA VAL A 116 0.73 -7.02 -16.37
C VAL A 116 -0.75 -7.07 -16.78
N ALA A 117 -1.13 -8.05 -17.60
CA ALA A 117 -2.53 -8.25 -17.98
C ALA A 117 -3.38 -8.63 -16.76
N ASP A 118 -4.60 -8.09 -16.67
CA ASP A 118 -5.57 -8.46 -15.64
C ASP A 118 -6.52 -9.55 -16.17
N PRO A 119 -6.41 -10.81 -15.69
CA PRO A 119 -7.29 -11.89 -16.13
C PRO A 119 -8.67 -11.88 -15.44
N PHE A 120 -8.87 -11.04 -14.43
CA PHE A 120 -10.11 -10.96 -13.65
C PHE A 120 -11.00 -9.78 -14.07
N GLY A 121 -10.40 -8.79 -14.73
CA GLY A 121 -11.07 -7.61 -15.25
C GLY A 121 -11.64 -7.80 -16.67
N PRO A 122 -12.11 -6.70 -17.28
CA PRO A 122 -12.57 -6.71 -18.67
C PRO A 122 -11.39 -6.95 -19.64
N PRO A 123 -11.66 -7.42 -20.87
CA PRO A 123 -10.62 -7.62 -21.90
C PRO A 123 -9.78 -6.35 -22.13
N GLY A 124 -8.46 -6.51 -22.13
CA GLY A 124 -7.51 -5.41 -22.26
C GLY A 124 -7.21 -4.67 -20.94
N GLY A 125 -7.78 -5.12 -19.82
CA GLY A 125 -7.44 -4.66 -18.48
C GLY A 125 -5.99 -4.96 -18.11
N ARG A 126 -5.44 -4.16 -17.20
CA ARG A 126 -4.10 -4.33 -16.63
C ARG A 126 -4.18 -4.32 -15.11
N MET A 127 -3.22 -4.96 -14.47
CA MET A 127 -2.98 -4.90 -13.04
C MET A 127 -1.52 -4.55 -12.76
N TYR A 128 -1.28 -3.84 -11.68
CA TYR A 128 0.04 -3.44 -11.19
C TYR A 128 0.50 -4.41 -10.08
N ARG A 129 1.65 -5.03 -10.28
CA ARG A 129 2.35 -5.89 -9.33
C ARG A 129 3.10 -5.03 -8.32
N THR A 130 2.65 -4.99 -7.06
CA THR A 130 3.14 -4.00 -6.09
C THR A 130 4.49 -4.37 -5.45
N GLY A 131 4.82 -5.67 -5.42
CA GLY A 131 5.92 -6.20 -4.60
C GLY A 131 5.58 -6.26 -3.10
N ASP A 132 4.35 -5.95 -2.70
CA ASP A 132 3.89 -6.07 -1.31
C ASP A 132 3.27 -7.45 -1.06
N LEU A 133 3.52 -8.00 0.12
CA LEU A 133 2.86 -9.19 0.63
C LEU A 133 1.64 -8.77 1.45
N ALA A 134 0.49 -9.37 1.15
CA ALA A 134 -0.77 -9.08 1.82
C ALA A 134 -1.61 -10.34 1.99
N ARG A 135 -2.68 -10.23 2.77
CA ARG A 135 -3.73 -11.26 2.88
C ARG A 135 -5.09 -10.63 3.13
N TRP A 136 -6.15 -11.33 2.74
CA TRP A 136 -7.51 -10.97 3.12
C TRP A 136 -7.85 -11.55 4.48
N SER A 137 -8.40 -10.72 5.37
CA SER A 137 -9.00 -11.19 6.62
C SER A 137 -10.39 -11.80 6.37
N ALA A 138 -10.91 -12.54 7.36
CA ALA A 138 -12.27 -13.08 7.32
C ALA A 138 -13.35 -11.99 7.23
N GLN A 139 -13.02 -10.75 7.62
CA GLN A 139 -13.90 -9.59 7.56
C GLN A 139 -13.81 -8.86 6.20
N GLY A 140 -13.02 -9.38 5.26
CA GLY A 140 -12.80 -8.76 3.95
C GLY A 140 -12.03 -7.44 4.08
N LEU A 141 -11.03 -7.40 4.97
CA LEU A 141 -10.07 -6.31 5.08
C LEU A 141 -8.71 -6.80 4.58
N LEU A 142 -8.05 -6.00 3.76
CA LEU A 142 -6.72 -6.29 3.26
C LEU A 142 -5.70 -5.93 4.35
N GLU A 143 -4.88 -6.89 4.72
CA GLU A 143 -3.80 -6.74 5.71
C GLU A 143 -2.46 -6.71 4.98
N PHE A 144 -1.67 -5.67 5.22
CA PHE A 144 -0.28 -5.60 4.77
C PHE A 144 0.59 -6.47 5.68
N VAL A 145 1.43 -7.31 5.10
CA VAL A 145 2.32 -8.24 5.82
C VAL A 145 3.78 -7.83 5.69
N GLY A 146 4.20 -7.32 4.54
CA GLY A 146 5.58 -6.92 4.28
C GLY A 146 5.87 -6.71 2.81
N ARG A 147 7.16 -6.71 2.47
CA ARG A 147 7.66 -6.63 1.08
C ARG A 147 8.16 -8.00 0.63
N ALA A 148 7.99 -8.30 -0.65
CA ALA A 148 8.59 -9.46 -1.31
C ALA A 148 10.00 -9.16 -1.84
N ASP A 149 10.39 -7.88 -1.88
CA ASP A 149 11.69 -7.39 -2.37
C ASP A 149 12.40 -6.51 -1.32
N ASP A 150 13.56 -5.98 -1.69
CA ASP A 150 14.46 -5.22 -0.80
C ASP A 150 14.07 -3.75 -0.60
N GLN A 151 12.89 -3.34 -1.07
CA GLN A 151 12.45 -1.97 -0.92
C GLN A 151 12.09 -1.63 0.52
N VAL A 152 12.48 -0.43 0.97
CA VAL A 152 12.20 0.07 2.32
C VAL A 152 11.54 1.44 2.31
N LYS A 153 10.90 1.77 3.44
CA LYS A 153 10.41 3.13 3.74
C LYS A 153 11.19 3.71 4.91
N ILE A 154 11.80 4.86 4.70
CA ILE A 154 12.51 5.59 5.75
C ILE A 154 11.93 6.99 5.81
N ARG A 155 11.29 7.32 6.94
CA ARG A 155 10.66 8.65 7.15
C ARG A 155 9.64 8.99 6.06
N GLY A 156 8.87 8.00 5.59
CA GLY A 156 7.89 8.16 4.52
C GLY A 156 8.46 8.18 3.09
N PHE A 157 9.78 8.08 2.91
CA PHE A 157 10.41 8.00 1.59
C PHE A 157 10.57 6.54 1.18
N ARG A 158 10.08 6.22 -0.03
CA ARG A 158 10.27 4.93 -0.69
C ARG A 158 11.69 4.88 -1.25
N ILE A 159 12.49 3.93 -0.78
CA ILE A 159 13.91 3.79 -1.13
C ILE A 159 14.11 2.40 -1.75
N GLU A 160 14.74 2.39 -2.93
CA GLU A 160 15.24 1.17 -3.57
C GLU A 160 16.69 0.95 -3.13
N LEU A 161 16.96 -0.10 -2.35
CA LEU A 161 18.33 -0.35 -1.84
C LEU A 161 19.32 -0.57 -2.99
N GLY A 162 18.90 -1.25 -4.07
CA GLY A 162 19.72 -1.43 -5.27
C GLY A 162 20.15 -0.13 -5.96
N GLU A 163 19.40 0.98 -5.82
CA GLU A 163 19.83 2.28 -6.33
C GLU A 163 21.05 2.80 -5.56
N ILE A 164 21.01 2.68 -4.23
CA ILE A 164 22.12 3.06 -3.35
C ILE A 164 23.33 2.17 -3.65
N GLU A 165 23.12 0.87 -3.79
CA GLU A 165 24.17 -0.09 -4.12
C GLU A 165 24.82 0.22 -5.48
N ALA A 166 24.02 0.53 -6.51
CA ALA A 166 24.54 0.88 -7.83
C ALA A 166 25.37 2.18 -7.83
N VAL A 167 25.04 3.14 -6.96
CA VAL A 167 25.83 4.36 -6.76
C VAL A 167 27.13 4.03 -6.01
N LEU A 168 27.06 3.28 -4.92
CA LEU A 168 28.24 2.87 -4.14
C LEU A 168 29.21 2.03 -4.96
N GLY A 169 28.71 1.12 -5.80
CA GLY A 169 29.54 0.24 -6.64
C GLY A 169 30.38 0.97 -7.69
N ARG A 170 30.11 2.26 -7.95
CA ARG A 170 30.92 3.11 -8.83
C ARG A 170 32.07 3.80 -8.09
N HIS A 171 32.13 3.69 -6.76
CA HIS A 171 33.16 4.35 -5.97
C HIS A 171 34.47 3.53 -6.01
N PRO A 172 35.59 4.12 -6.50
CA PRO A 172 36.81 3.36 -6.80
C PRO A 172 37.49 2.73 -5.58
N GLY A 173 37.18 3.21 -4.37
CA GLY A 173 37.71 2.66 -3.12
C GLY A 173 36.90 1.53 -2.50
N LEU A 174 35.78 1.12 -3.12
CA LEU A 174 34.93 0.04 -2.61
C LEU A 174 35.15 -1.23 -3.44
N ALA A 175 35.48 -2.33 -2.76
CA ALA A 175 35.71 -3.64 -3.39
C ALA A 175 34.42 -4.48 -3.49
N GLN A 176 33.45 -4.22 -2.61
CA GLN A 176 32.15 -4.88 -2.56
C GLN A 176 31.09 -3.89 -2.10
N VAL A 177 29.86 -4.16 -2.49
CA VAL A 177 28.64 -3.50 -2.06
C VAL A 177 27.73 -4.56 -1.47
#